data_AF-A0A957UR30-F1
#
_entry.id   AF-A0A957UR30-F1
#
_cell.length_a   1.000
_cell.length_b   1.000
_cell.length_c   1.000
_cell.angle_alpha   90.00
_cell.angle_beta   90.00
_cell.angle_gamma   90.00
#
_symmetry.space_group_name_H-M   'P 1'
#
loop_
_entity.id
_entity.type
_entity.pdbx_description
1 polymer ?
#
loop_
_entity_poly.entity_id
_entity_poly.type
_entity_poly.pdbx_seq_one_letter_code
_entity_poly.pdbx_strand_id
1 'polypeptide(L)' 'MAKKAKKQTTEDMLEELREFDTPSITNVVATYPTSPLCLGLYNPWTENWYTDQTIRCMYPGLGPLVGYAVTCVYG' A
#
# COMPACT_ATOMS: atom_id res chain seq x y z
N MET A 1 -16.53 -21.30 -16.26
CA MET A 1 -15.57 -20.68 -17.20
C MET A 1 -14.37 -20.20 -16.39
N ALA A 2 -13.23 -20.90 -16.49
CA ALA A 2 -12.03 -20.54 -15.74
C ALA A 2 -11.36 -19.33 -16.43
N LYS A 3 -11.31 -18.18 -15.75
CA LYS A 3 -10.46 -17.06 -16.18
C LYS A 3 -9.01 -17.56 -16.10
N LYS A 4 -8.34 -17.72 -17.25
CA LYS A 4 -6.89 -17.92 -17.33
C LYS A 4 -6.21 -16.80 -16.53
N ALA A 5 -5.32 -17.16 -15.60
CA ALA A 5 -4.47 -16.20 -14.91
C ALA A 5 -3.58 -15.50 -15.94
N LYS A 6 -3.96 -14.28 -16.33
CA LYS A 6 -3.13 -13.39 -17.12
C LYS A 6 -1.94 -13.03 -16.24
N LYS A 7 -0.71 -13.22 -16.73
CA LYS A 7 0.48 -12.70 -16.04
C LYS A 7 0.37 -11.17 -16.10
N GLN A 8 -0.13 -10.55 -15.03
CA GLN A 8 -0.22 -9.10 -14.92
C GLN A 8 1.18 -8.50 -14.92
N THR A 9 1.33 -7.39 -15.63
CA THR A 9 2.52 -6.55 -15.51
C THR A 9 2.47 -5.80 -14.19
N THR A 10 3.61 -5.28 -13.70
CA THR A 10 3.60 -4.53 -12.44
C THR A 10 2.81 -3.23 -12.59
N GLU A 11 2.80 -2.65 -13.78
CA GLU A 11 2.01 -1.48 -14.14
C GLU A 11 0.51 -1.78 -14.06
N ASP A 12 0.06 -2.92 -14.59
CA ASP A 12 -1.35 -3.35 -14.46
C ASP A 12 -1.74 -3.51 -12.98
N MET A 13 -0.86 -4.11 -12.16
CA MET A 13 -1.11 -4.28 -10.73
C MET A 13 -1.19 -2.93 -10.00
N LEU A 14 -0.35 -1.97 -10.36
CA LEU A 14 -0.38 -0.62 -9.79
C LEU A 14 -1.68 0.09 -10.14
N GLU A 15 -2.14 0.01 -11.38
CA GLU A 15 -3.43 0.64 -11.74
C GLU A 15 -4.61 0.00 -11.01
N GLU A 16 -4.62 -1.33 -10.82
CA GLU A 16 -5.65 -2.02 -10.02
C GLU A 16 -5.63 -1.59 -8.55
N LEU A 17 -4.45 -1.30 -7.98
CA LEU A 17 -4.34 -0.83 -6.59
C LEU A 17 -4.98 0.54 -6.36
N ARG A 18 -5.14 1.38 -7.39
CA ARG A 18 -5.82 2.69 -7.27
C ARG A 18 -7.31 2.58 -6.95
N GLU A 19 -7.92 1.42 -7.20
CA GLU A 19 -9.34 1.18 -6.90
C GLU A 19 -9.59 0.98 -5.39
N PHE A 20 -8.53 0.81 -4.59
CA PHE A 20 -8.62 0.59 -3.15
C PHE A 20 -8.13 1.80 -2.36
N ASP A 21 -8.75 2.03 -1.20
CA ASP A 21 -8.31 3.05 -0.26
C ASP A 21 -7.18 2.55 0.66
N THR A 22 -6.37 3.48 1.16
CA THR A 22 -5.23 3.17 2.04
C THR A 22 -5.64 2.35 3.27
N PRO A 23 -6.76 2.61 3.97
CA PRO A 23 -7.23 1.76 5.07
C PRO A 23 -7.50 0.31 4.68
N SER A 24 -8.13 0.04 3.54
CA SER A 24 -8.38 -1.35 3.09
C SER A 24 -7.10 -2.11 2.81
N ILE A 25 -6.12 -1.48 2.15
CA ILE A 25 -4.81 -2.09 1.90
C ILE A 25 -4.11 -2.38 3.22
N THR A 26 -4.10 -1.41 4.13
CA THR A 26 -3.54 -1.51 5.49
C THR A 26 -4.10 -2.71 6.25
N ASN A 27 -5.41 -2.92 6.21
CA ASN A 27 -6.08 -4.03 6.88
C ASN A 27 -5.67 -5.40 6.30
N VAL A 28 -5.56 -5.51 4.97
CA VAL A 28 -5.14 -6.76 4.32
C VAL A 28 -3.71 -7.10 4.72
N VAL A 29 -2.80 -6.14 4.67
CA VAL A 29 -1.40 -6.35 5.06
C VAL A 29 -1.30 -6.77 6.54
N ALA A 30 -2.09 -6.15 7.42
CA ALA A 30 -2.14 -6.50 8.84
C ALA A 30 -2.68 -7.92 9.09
N THR A 31 -3.51 -8.46 8.19
CA THR A 31 -4.07 -9.82 8.30
C THR A 31 -3.05 -10.90 7.94
N TYR A 32 -2.05 -10.58 7.10
CA TYR A 32 -1.03 -11.52 6.63
C TYR A 32 0.39 -11.07 6.98
N PRO A 33 0.72 -10.91 8.28
CA PRO A 33 2.00 -10.33 8.70
C PRO A 33 3.22 -11.20 8.35
N THR A 34 3.02 -12.50 8.14
CA THR A 34 4.07 -13.47 7.79
C THR A 34 4.19 -13.74 6.28
N SER A 35 3.41 -13.04 5.45
CA SER A 35 3.49 -13.18 3.99
C SER A 35 4.86 -12.74 3.48
N PRO A 36 5.46 -13.44 2.49
CA PRO A 36 6.73 -13.03 1.88
C PRO A 36 6.66 -11.67 1.18
N LEU A 37 5.45 -11.16 0.91
CA LEU A 37 5.21 -9.84 0.33
C LEU A 37 5.04 -8.74 1.38
N CYS A 38 4.84 -9.11 2.65
CA CYS A 38 4.84 -8.16 3.74
C CYS A 38 6.30 -7.90 4.11
N LEU A 39 6.75 -6.65 3.99
CA LEU A 39 8.13 -6.28 4.31
C LEU A 39 8.46 -6.46 5.81
N GLY A 40 7.48 -6.83 6.66
CA GLY A 40 7.65 -7.08 8.09
C GLY A 40 8.18 -5.85 8.84
N LEU A 41 8.13 -4.67 8.21
CA LEU A 41 8.77 -3.44 8.68
C LEU A 41 8.14 -2.94 9.97
N TYR A 42 6.88 -3.31 10.22
CA TYR A 42 6.18 -2.90 11.41
C TYR A 42 5.31 -4.02 12.01
N ASN A 43 5.24 -4.11 13.33
CA ASN A 43 4.25 -4.96 14.01
C ASN A 43 2.92 -4.20 14.12
N PRO A 44 1.81 -4.72 13.56
CA PRO A 44 0.50 -4.04 13.56
C PRO A 44 -0.04 -3.68 14.95
N TRP A 45 0.45 -4.35 16.01
CA TRP A 45 -0.05 -4.22 17.38
C TRP A 45 0.89 -3.48 18.32
N THR A 46 2.16 -3.28 17.95
CA THR A 46 3.17 -2.69 18.86
C THR A 46 3.91 -1.48 18.31
N GLU A 47 3.79 -1.16 17.02
CA GLU A 47 4.48 -0.04 16.39
C GLU A 47 3.50 0.94 15.73
N ASN A 48 3.98 2.15 15.44
CA ASN A 48 3.21 3.21 14.76
C ASN A 48 2.98 2.83 13.29
N TRP A 49 2.08 1.87 13.07
CA TRP A 49 1.70 1.30 11.77
C TRP A 49 1.12 2.35 10.82
N TYR A 50 0.49 3.40 11.38
CA TYR A 50 0.02 4.54 10.62
C TYR A 50 1.14 5.57 10.46
N THR A 51 1.26 6.09 9.24
CA THR A 51 2.00 7.32 8.96
C THR A 51 1.62 8.42 9.95
N ASP A 52 2.60 9.25 10.32
CA ASP A 52 2.40 10.39 11.19
C ASP A 52 1.14 11.20 10.80
N GLN A 53 0.23 11.40 11.76
CA GLN A 53 -1.09 12.02 11.52
C GLN A 53 -1.04 13.53 11.25
N THR A 54 0.14 14.16 11.38
CA THR A 54 0.39 15.53 10.95
C THR A 54 0.54 15.62 9.43
N ILE A 55 0.87 14.51 8.75
CA ILE A 55 0.92 14.45 7.29
C ILE A 55 -0.52 14.47 6.74
N ARG A 56 -0.80 15.44 5.87
CA ARG A 56 -2.11 15.65 5.25
C ARG A 56 -1.98 15.78 3.74
N CYS A 57 -2.99 15.29 3.01
CA CYS A 57 -3.05 15.45 1.57
C CYS A 57 -3.28 16.93 1.23
N MET A 58 -2.40 17.51 0.41
CA MET A 58 -2.52 18.90 -0.05
C MET A 58 -3.70 19.08 -1.02
N TYR A 59 -4.08 18.02 -1.76
CA TYR A 59 -5.13 18.07 -2.77
C TYR A 59 -6.13 16.91 -2.57
N PRO A 60 -7.14 17.06 -1.70
CA PRO A 60 -8.07 15.98 -1.37
C PRO A 60 -8.85 15.41 -2.57
N GLY A 61 -9.06 16.20 -3.63
CA GLY A 61 -9.79 15.78 -4.84
C GLY A 61 -9.02 14.88 -5.81
N LEU A 62 -7.72 14.64 -5.57
CA LEU A 62 -6.89 13.80 -6.45
C LEU A 62 -7.17 12.28 -6.28
N GLY A 63 -7.86 11.89 -5.20
CA GLY A 63 -8.16 10.49 -4.91
C GLY A 63 -6.94 9.66 -4.50
N PRO A 64 -7.09 8.33 -4.41
CA PRO A 64 -6.00 7.42 -4.08
C PRO A 64 -4.93 7.39 -5.18
N LEU A 65 -3.66 7.37 -4.76
CA LEU A 65 -2.50 7.28 -5.64
C LEU A 65 -1.58 6.14 -5.21
N VAL A 66 -0.84 5.60 -6.17
CA VAL A 66 0.09 4.49 -5.97
C VAL A 66 1.30 4.65 -6.88
N GLY A 67 2.45 4.17 -6.42
CA GLY A 67 3.71 4.25 -7.14
C GLY A 67 4.84 3.64 -6.33
N TYR A 68 6.06 3.77 -6.86
CA TYR A 68 7.27 3.28 -6.20
C TYR A 68 7.76 4.27 -5.13
N ALA A 69 8.09 3.76 -3.94
CA ALA A 69 8.70 4.55 -2.89
C ALA A 69 10.19 4.79 -3.18
N VAL A 70 10.61 6.06 -3.17
CA VAL A 70 12.02 6.47 -3.21
C VAL A 70 12.28 7.26 -1.93
N THR A 71 13.19 6.76 -1.09
CA THR A 71 13.48 7.36 0.22
C THR A 71 14.71 8.26 0.15
N CYS A 72 14.64 9.41 0.82
CA CYS A 72 15.74 10.36 0.95
C CYS A 72 15.85 10.78 2.42
N VAL A 73 17.07 11.08 2.87
CA VAL A 73 17.34 11.62 4.20
C VAL A 73 17.89 13.02 4.04
N TYR A 74 17.29 14.00 4.73
CA TYR A 74 17.79 15.37 4.81
C TYR A 74 18.60 15.52 6.10
N GLY A 75 19.75 16.19 6.03
CA GLY A 75 20.67 16.40 7.14
C GLY A 75 21.24 17.82 7.12
#